data_AF-A0AB36IV48-F1
#
_entry.id   AF-A0AB36IV48-F1
#
_cell.length_a   1.000
_cell.length_b   1.000
_cell.length_c   1.000
_cell.angle_alpha   90.00
_cell.angle_beta   90.00
_cell.angle_gamma   90.00
#
_symmetry.space_group_name_H-M   'P 1'
#
loop_
_entity.id
_entity.type
_entity.pdbx_description
1 polymer ?
#
loop_
_entity_poly.entity_id
_entity_poly.type
_entity_poly.pdbx_seq_one_letter_code
_entity_poly.pdbx_strand_id
1 'polypeptide(L)'
;MFSELIATVRVPEPLRVTADIVLDCPTKKQVSELQRTGITEEEAQRVIFGEHYDAAMELFDNTSLFVWNKFMERYNAHFFGDPDSGK
;
A
#
# COMPACT_ATOMS: atom_id res chain seq x y z
N MET A 1 -18.62 6.11 -20.80
CA MET A 1 -17.60 5.12 -21.21
C MET A 1 -16.54 4.98 -20.12
N PHE A 2 -15.79 3.86 -20.10
CA PHE A 2 -14.69 3.66 -19.13
C PHE A 2 -13.59 4.74 -19.21
N SER A 3 -13.32 5.26 -20.41
CA SER A 3 -12.39 6.37 -20.63
C SER A 3 -12.80 7.68 -19.94
N GLU A 4 -14.10 8.00 -19.91
CA GLU A 4 -14.63 9.19 -19.23
C GLU A 4 -14.54 9.05 -17.70
N LEU A 5 -14.67 7.82 -17.19
CA LEU A 5 -14.50 7.55 -15.76
C LEU A 5 -13.04 7.77 -15.33
N ILE A 6 -12.06 7.29 -16.10
CA ILE A 6 -10.63 7.52 -15.80
C ILE A 6 -10.32 9.02 -15.74
N ALA A 7 -10.89 9.82 -16.65
CA ALA A 7 -10.65 11.26 -16.70
C ALA A 7 -11.25 12.03 -15.51
N THR A 8 -12.21 11.45 -14.79
CA THR A 8 -12.96 12.11 -13.71
C THR A 8 -12.60 11.59 -12.32
N VAL A 9 -11.99 10.42 -12.20
CA VAL A 9 -11.55 9.85 -10.93
C VAL A 9 -10.20 10.41 -10.53
N ARG A 10 -10.13 10.97 -9.32
CA ARG A 10 -8.87 11.37 -8.72
C ARG A 10 -8.21 10.15 -8.08
N VAL A 11 -7.08 9.72 -8.62
CA VAL A 11 -6.23 8.68 -8.03
C VAL A 11 -5.42 9.31 -6.89
N PRO A 12 -5.27 8.63 -5.73
CA PRO A 12 -4.37 9.09 -4.68
C PRO A 12 -2.94 9.29 -5.20
N GLU A 13 -2.29 10.35 -4.74
CA GLU A 13 -0.88 10.61 -5.03
C GLU A 13 0.01 9.47 -4.49
N PRO A 14 1.21 9.24 -5.04
CA PRO A 14 2.14 8.26 -4.50
C PRO A 14 2.54 8.55 -3.04
N LEU A 15 2.64 7.50 -2.22
CA LEU A 15 3.09 7.58 -0.84
C LEU A 15 4.62 7.42 -0.77
N ARG A 16 5.32 8.50 -0.43
CA ARG A 16 6.77 8.47 -0.21
C ARG A 16 7.09 7.89 1.17
N VAL A 17 7.85 6.80 1.22
CA VAL A 17 8.33 6.16 2.45
C VAL A 17 9.72 6.68 2.79
N THR A 18 10.60 6.76 1.80
CA THR A 18 11.93 7.39 1.88
C THR A 18 12.18 8.21 0.61
N ALA A 19 13.42 8.69 0.41
CA ALA A 19 13.82 9.32 -0.85
C ALA A 19 13.75 8.34 -2.03
N ASP A 20 14.04 7.06 -1.78
CA ASP A 20 14.22 6.01 -2.79
C ASP A 20 13.04 5.02 -2.84
N ILE A 21 12.18 4.98 -1.82
CA ILE A 21 11.01 4.10 -1.73
C ILE A 21 9.73 4.95 -1.89
N VAL A 22 9.05 4.76 -3.02
CA VAL A 22 7.78 5.42 -3.34
C VAL A 22 6.75 4.36 -3.71
N LEU A 23 5.59 4.40 -3.05
CA LEU A 23 4.50 3.45 -3.31
C LEU A 23 3.40 4.13 -4.12
N ASP A 24 3.00 3.53 -5.23
CA ASP A 24 1.88 4.00 -6.03
C ASP A 24 0.55 3.48 -5.49
N CYS A 25 -0.55 4.10 -5.93
CA CYS A 25 -1.89 3.59 -5.66
C CYS A 25 -2.01 2.14 -6.16
N PRO A 26 -2.38 1.17 -5.30
CA PRO A 26 -2.39 -0.23 -5.67
C PRO A 26 -3.41 -0.50 -6.78
N THR A 27 -3.02 -1.36 -7.73
CA THR A 27 -3.91 -1.80 -8.81
C THR A 27 -4.99 -2.73 -8.27
N LYS A 28 -6.09 -2.87 -9.04
CA LYS A 28 -7.15 -3.83 -8.71
C LYS A 28 -6.62 -5.27 -8.55
N LYS A 29 -5.59 -5.65 -9.33
CA LYS A 29 -4.93 -6.95 -9.23
C LYS A 29 -4.20 -7.10 -7.89
N GLN A 30 -3.39 -6.13 -7.50
CA GLN A 30 -2.67 -6.15 -6.21
C GLN A 30 -3.64 -6.23 -5.03
N VAL A 31 -4.74 -5.47 -5.05
CA VAL A 31 -5.76 -5.55 -4.00
C VAL A 31 -6.41 -6.93 -3.94
N SER A 32 -6.75 -7.52 -5.09
CA SER A 32 -7.30 -8.88 -5.13
C SER A 32 -6.31 -9.94 -4.63
N GLU A 33 -5.02 -9.73 -4.88
CA GLU A 33 -3.96 -10.61 -4.38
C GLU A 33 -3.81 -10.49 -2.86
N LEU A 34 -3.81 -9.27 -2.31
CA LEU A 34 -3.80 -9.01 -0.86
C LEU A 34 -5.02 -9.62 -0.13
N GLN A 35 -6.14 -9.77 -0.81
CA GLN A 35 -7.37 -10.35 -0.25
C GLN A 35 -7.47 -11.87 -0.43
N ARG A 36 -6.48 -12.49 -1.10
CA ARG A 36 -6.48 -13.94 -1.35
C ARG A 36 -6.39 -14.73 -0.05
N THR A 37 -7.24 -15.75 0.09
CA THR A 37 -7.17 -16.68 1.22
C THR A 37 -5.81 -17.39 1.25
N GLY A 38 -5.16 -17.38 2.41
CA GLY A 38 -3.87 -18.05 2.63
C GLY A 38 -2.65 -17.27 2.12
N ILE A 39 -2.79 -15.98 1.83
CA ILE A 39 -1.63 -15.12 1.59
C ILE A 39 -0.75 -15.06 2.85
N THR A 40 0.56 -15.19 2.69
CA THR A 40 1.51 -15.01 3.78
C THR A 40 1.83 -13.53 3.99
N GLU A 41 2.38 -13.18 5.15
CA GLU A 41 2.83 -11.81 5.41
C GLU A 41 3.91 -11.38 4.39
N GLU A 42 4.88 -12.24 4.12
CA GLU A 42 5.92 -12.00 3.12
C GLU A 42 5.34 -11.73 1.73
N GLU A 43 4.38 -12.56 1.28
CA GLU A 43 3.70 -12.37 0.01
C GLU A 43 2.95 -11.03 -0.02
N ALA A 44 2.25 -10.67 1.06
CA ALA A 44 1.52 -9.41 1.15
C ALA A 44 2.47 -8.21 1.09
N GLN A 45 3.60 -8.26 1.81
CA GLN A 45 4.62 -7.22 1.80
C GLN A 45 5.26 -7.08 0.41
N ARG A 46 5.55 -8.18 -0.29
CA ARG A 46 6.03 -8.14 -1.69
C ARG A 46 5.01 -7.50 -2.63
N VAL A 47 3.71 -7.72 -2.40
CA VAL A 47 2.65 -7.07 -3.19
C VAL A 47 2.57 -5.56 -2.91
N ILE A 48 2.78 -5.14 -1.65
CA ILE A 48 2.74 -3.74 -1.23
C ILE A 48 3.97 -2.96 -1.73
N PHE A 49 5.17 -3.50 -1.48
CA PHE A 49 6.43 -2.80 -1.78
C PHE A 49 6.96 -3.08 -3.18
N GLY A 50 6.52 -4.16 -3.84
CA GLY A 50 6.94 -4.49 -5.20
C GLY A 50 8.45 -4.63 -5.32
N GLU A 51 9.03 -3.86 -6.23
CA GLU A 51 10.49 -3.83 -6.46
C GLU A 51 11.29 -3.29 -5.26
N HIS A 52 10.65 -2.55 -4.36
CA HIS A 52 11.29 -2.01 -3.15
C HIS A 52 11.25 -2.97 -1.96
N TYR A 53 10.76 -4.21 -2.13
CA TYR A 53 10.58 -5.15 -1.04
C TYR A 53 11.85 -5.33 -0.19
N ASP A 54 12.98 -5.65 -0.81
CA ASP A 54 14.23 -5.92 -0.08
C ASP A 54 14.70 -4.68 0.71
N ALA A 55 14.65 -3.49 0.09
CA ALA A 55 15.03 -2.23 0.74
C ALA A 55 14.05 -1.83 1.86
N ALA A 56 12.76 -2.14 1.69
CA ALA A 56 11.75 -1.91 2.72
C ALA A 56 11.95 -2.86 3.92
N MET A 57 12.28 -4.13 3.69
CA MET A 57 12.59 -5.06 4.78
C MET A 57 13.86 -4.63 5.53
N GLU A 58 14.92 -4.22 4.84
CA GLU A 58 16.12 -3.68 5.50
C GLU A 58 15.79 -2.46 6.39
N LEU A 59 14.88 -1.59 5.92
CA LEU A 59 14.42 -0.43 6.68
C LEU A 59 13.60 -0.82 7.91
N PHE A 60 12.68 -1.78 7.79
CA PHE A 60 11.70 -2.10 8.83
C PHE A 60 12.12 -3.22 9.79
N ASP A 61 12.93 -4.20 9.35
CA ASP A 61 13.32 -5.38 10.13
C ASP A 61 14.00 -5.03 11.46
N ASN A 62 14.75 -3.92 11.47
CA ASN A 62 15.45 -3.43 12.66
C ASN A 62 14.64 -2.39 13.45
N THR A 63 13.40 -2.10 13.03
CA THR A 63 12.52 -1.15 13.71
C THR A 63 11.53 -1.86 14.63
N SER A 64 10.95 -1.11 15.57
CA SER A 64 9.92 -1.69 16.43
C SER A 64 8.65 -2.02 15.65
N LEU A 65 7.98 -3.11 16.02
CA LEU A 65 6.67 -3.48 15.45
C LEU A 65 5.63 -2.35 15.54
N PHE A 66 5.74 -1.47 16.53
CA PHE A 66 4.86 -0.31 16.63
C PHE A 66 5.03 0.69 15.48
N VAL A 67 6.26 0.91 15.03
CA VAL A 67 6.55 1.76 13.86
C VAL A 67 5.99 1.13 12.60
N TRP A 68 6.19 -0.18 12.43
CA TRP A 68 5.59 -0.94 11.33
C TRP A 68 4.06 -0.82 11.29
N ASN A 69 3.39 -1.03 12.43
CA ASN A 69 1.93 -0.91 12.51
C ASN A 69 1.45 0.50 12.16
N LYS A 70 2.15 1.54 12.64
CA LYS A 70 1.82 2.94 12.30
C LYS A 70 2.04 3.26 10.83
N PHE A 71 3.07 2.68 10.21
CA PHE A 71 3.26 2.76 8.77
C PHE A 71 2.10 2.12 8.01
N MET A 72 1.70 0.91 8.39
CA MET A 72 0.59 0.19 7.75
C MET A 72 -0.75 0.91 7.92
N GLU A 73 -1.02 1.51 9.08
CA GLU A 73 -2.18 2.38 9.30
C GLU A 73 -2.16 3.57 8.31
N ARG A 74 -1.02 4.26 8.17
CA ARG A 74 -0.86 5.38 7.24
C ARG A 74 -1.02 4.96 5.78
N TYR A 75 -0.41 3.83 5.39
CA TYR A 75 -0.55 3.26 4.06
C TYR A 75 -2.03 3.00 3.73
N ASN A 76 -2.74 2.35 4.65
CA ASN A 76 -4.14 2.03 4.44
C ASN A 76 -5.02 3.28 4.36
N ALA A 77 -4.84 4.23 5.28
CA ALA A 77 -5.58 5.50 5.28
C ALA A 77 -5.33 6.31 4.00
N HIS A 78 -4.11 6.29 3.46
CA HIS A 78 -3.74 7.05 2.27
C HIS A 78 -4.36 6.49 0.98
N PHE A 79 -4.35 5.16 0.79
CA PHE A 79 -4.83 4.55 -0.45
C PHE A 79 -6.28 4.05 -0.41
N PHE A 80 -6.80 3.71 0.76
CA PHE A 80 -8.14 3.13 0.92
C PHE A 80 -9.09 4.01 1.73
N GLY A 81 -8.60 5.12 2.29
CA GLY A 81 -9.37 6.01 3.16
C GLY A 81 -9.47 5.49 4.59
N ASP A 82 -10.01 6.33 5.47
CA ASP A 82 -10.25 5.96 6.87
C ASP A 82 -11.56 5.15 6.95
N PRO A 83 -11.59 3.96 7.56
CA PRO A 83 -12.84 3.19 7.73
C PRO A 83 -13.99 3.97 8.39
N ASP A 84 -13.69 5.05 9.15
CA ASP A 84 -14.71 5.92 9.76
C ASP A 84 -15.17 7.10 8.88
N SER A 85 -14.56 7.33 7.72
CA SER A 85 -14.93 8.45 6.83
C SER A 85 -16.19 8.22 5.97
N GLY A 86 -16.90 7.11 6.20
CA GLY A 86 -18.14 6.73 5.55
C GLY A 86 -19.38 6.67 6.45
N LYS A 87 -19.40 7.37 7.60
CA LYS A 87 -20.58 7.51 8.48
C LYS A 87 -21.22 8.89 8.40
#